data_AF-A0A2D4L8N1-F1
#
_entry.id   AF-A0A2D4L8N1-F1
#
_cell.length_a   1.000
_cell.length_b   1.000
_cell.length_c   1.000
_cell.angle_alpha   90.00
_cell.angle_beta   90.00
_cell.angle_gamma   90.00
#
_symmetry.space_group_name_H-M   'P 1'
#
loop_
_entity.id
_entity.type
_entity.pdbx_description
1 polymer ?
#
loop_
_entity_poly.entity_id
_entity_poly.type
_entity_poly.pdbx_seq_one_letter_code
_entity_poly.pdbx_strand_id
1 'polypeptide(L)'
;MFFPIVRFHCHLHRLPASHNTLGEMFTLCLPLQVKSVSHDLEQLNRLLHMAKSLIQNPYLCLGSYVKSLIASVMYCVLEPLAASINPLNDHWTLRDYAALLLGQIFWTHGDLVSSLYHQILLTLQKVLADPVRPLCSHYGAVVGLHALGWEAVQRVLYPHLSTYWSNLQVVLDDYSVSNAQVKADGHKVYGAILVAV
;
A
#
# COMPACT_ATOMS: atom_id res chain seq x y z
N MET A 1 10.52 18.96 14.21
CA MET A 1 11.70 19.27 13.36
C MET A 1 11.51 18.54 12.03
N PHE A 2 10.80 19.16 11.09
CA PHE A 2 10.52 18.58 9.76
C PHE A 2 11.76 18.80 8.88
N PHE A 3 12.51 17.75 8.59
CA PHE A 3 13.54 17.81 7.55
C PHE A 3 12.86 18.14 6.20
N PRO A 4 13.43 19.02 5.36
CA PRO A 4 12.82 19.38 4.09
C PRO A 4 12.85 18.18 3.13
N ILE A 5 11.71 17.51 3.03
CA ILE A 5 11.41 16.31 2.23
C ILE A 5 11.92 16.45 0.78
N VAL A 6 11.89 17.66 0.22
CA VAL A 6 12.30 17.95 -1.16
C VAL A 6 13.81 17.89 -1.37
N ARG A 7 14.63 18.25 -0.35
CA ARG A 7 16.10 18.25 -0.46
C ARG A 7 16.70 16.85 -0.35
N PHE A 8 15.93 15.90 0.21
CA PHE A 8 16.33 14.51 0.37
C PHE A 8 16.23 13.69 -0.94
N HIS A 9 15.21 13.94 -1.76
CA HIS A 9 14.96 13.17 -2.99
C HIS A 9 16.11 13.27 -4.01
N CYS A 10 16.65 14.47 -4.25
CA CYS A 10 17.77 14.67 -5.18
C CYS A 10 19.12 14.18 -4.62
N HIS A 11 19.29 14.13 -3.29
CA HIS A 11 20.54 13.68 -2.69
C HIS A 11 20.63 12.14 -2.63
N LEU A 12 19.53 11.44 -2.40
CA LEU A 12 19.52 9.98 -2.21
C LEU A 12 20.14 9.20 -3.37
N HIS A 13 19.93 9.62 -4.62
CA HIS A 13 20.46 8.92 -5.80
C HIS A 13 21.99 8.98 -5.94
N ARG A 14 22.70 9.81 -5.15
CA ARG A 14 24.15 10.06 -5.28
C ARG A 14 24.91 10.08 -3.95
N LEU A 15 24.35 9.54 -2.87
CA LEU A 15 25.06 9.55 -1.57
C LEU A 15 26.04 8.38 -1.48
N PRO A 16 27.35 8.64 -1.32
CA PRO A 16 28.33 7.60 -0.99
C PRO A 16 28.13 7.08 0.45
N ALA A 17 28.65 5.88 0.72
CA ALA A 17 28.42 5.04 1.91
C ALA A 17 28.63 5.73 3.29
N SER A 18 29.22 6.92 3.37
CA SER A 18 29.43 7.66 4.61
C SER A 18 28.18 8.38 5.16
N HIS A 19 27.07 8.43 4.42
CA HIS A 19 25.81 9.10 4.80
C HIS A 19 24.63 8.13 5.08
N ASN A 20 24.93 6.86 5.40
CA ASN A 20 23.93 5.82 5.63
C ASN A 20 22.92 6.17 6.74
N THR A 21 23.36 6.88 7.79
CA THR A 21 22.57 7.22 8.97
C THR A 21 21.31 8.05 8.70
N LEU A 22 21.30 8.89 7.65
CA LEU A 22 20.13 9.70 7.30
C LEU A 22 19.04 8.87 6.59
N GLY A 23 19.44 7.94 5.72
CA GLY A 23 18.51 6.98 5.09
C GLY A 23 17.94 5.99 6.09
N GLU A 24 18.77 5.55 7.04
CA GLU A 24 18.40 4.66 8.14
C GLU A 24 17.40 5.32 9.11
N MET A 25 17.67 6.56 9.56
CA MET A 25 16.78 7.32 10.43
C MET A 25 15.42 7.58 9.77
N PHE A 26 15.43 7.89 8.47
CA PHE A 26 14.20 8.10 7.72
C PHE A 26 13.37 6.81 7.61
N THR A 27 13.99 5.67 7.29
CA THR A 27 13.27 4.40 7.17
C THR A 27 12.71 3.91 8.52
N LEU A 28 13.36 4.25 9.63
CA LEU A 28 12.87 3.97 10.98
C LEU A 28 11.67 4.85 11.36
N CYS A 29 11.66 6.12 10.93
CA CYS A 29 10.57 7.07 11.24
C CYS A 29 9.40 7.03 10.24
N LEU A 30 9.58 6.40 9.08
CA LEU A 30 8.60 6.31 8.00
C LEU A 30 7.20 5.85 8.49
N PRO A 31 7.06 4.84 9.37
CA PRO A 31 5.76 4.44 9.90
C PRO A 31 5.06 5.53 10.74
N LEU A 32 5.83 6.33 11.47
CA LEU A 32 5.31 7.43 12.28
C LEU A 32 4.92 8.62 11.39
N GLN A 33 5.72 8.91 10.36
CA GLN A 33 5.46 10.00 9.43
C GLN A 33 4.20 9.75 8.61
N VAL A 34 4.04 8.56 8.02
CA VAL A 34 2.85 8.20 7.23
C VAL A 34 1.56 8.35 8.05
N LYS A 35 1.58 7.96 9.32
CA LYS A 35 0.44 8.18 10.23
C LYS A 35 0.13 9.66 10.46
N SER A 36 1.17 10.47 10.73
CA SER A 36 1.02 11.90 10.99
C SER A 36 0.53 12.71 9.78
N VAL A 37 0.84 12.27 8.56
CA VAL A 37 0.48 12.96 7.30
C VAL A 37 -0.66 12.29 6.54
N SER A 38 -1.40 11.39 7.19
CA SER A 38 -2.52 10.65 6.60
C SER A 38 -3.63 11.53 5.99
N HIS A 39 -3.66 12.82 6.33
CA HIS A 39 -4.58 13.84 5.82
C HIS A 39 -4.08 14.55 4.54
N ASP A 40 -2.78 14.46 4.21
CA ASP A 40 -2.15 15.14 3.08
C ASP A 40 -1.69 14.12 2.04
N LEU A 41 -2.50 13.98 0.98
CA LEU A 41 -2.27 13.02 -0.10
C LEU A 41 -0.96 13.30 -0.85
N GLU A 42 -0.59 14.57 -1.03
CA GLU A 42 0.65 14.91 -1.73
C GLU A 42 1.88 14.55 -0.91
N GLN A 43 1.84 14.76 0.41
CA GLN A 43 2.92 14.33 1.30
C GLN A 43 3.08 12.82 1.29
N LEU A 44 1.97 12.07 1.36
CA LEU A 44 2.01 10.62 1.24
C LEU A 44 2.63 10.18 -0.09
N ASN A 45 2.28 10.83 -1.20
CA ASN A 45 2.85 10.51 -2.50
C ASN A 45 4.36 10.81 -2.53
N ARG A 46 4.80 11.94 -1.98
CA ARG A 46 6.23 12.28 -1.83
C ARG A 46 6.98 11.25 -0.97
N LEU A 47 6.36 10.74 0.11
CA LEU A 47 6.95 9.69 0.94
C LEU A 47 7.11 8.38 0.18
N LEU A 48 6.11 7.98 -0.63
CA LEU A 48 6.21 6.76 -1.47
C LEU A 48 7.27 6.92 -2.57
N HIS A 49 7.40 8.10 -3.19
CA HIS A 49 8.48 8.37 -4.14
C HIS A 49 9.85 8.30 -3.47
N MET A 50 9.99 8.80 -2.25
CA MET A 50 11.24 8.68 -1.50
C MET A 50 11.54 7.23 -1.12
N ALA A 51 10.53 6.46 -0.70
CA ALA A 51 10.65 5.03 -0.46
C ALA A 51 11.17 4.29 -1.70
N LYS A 52 10.64 4.62 -2.89
CA LYS A 52 11.14 4.08 -4.16
C LYS A 52 12.61 4.42 -4.41
N SER A 53 13.01 5.67 -4.20
CA SER A 53 14.41 6.09 -4.36
C SER A 53 15.35 5.39 -3.37
N LEU A 54 14.86 5.03 -2.16
CA LEU A 54 15.62 4.21 -1.20
C LEU A 54 15.80 2.77 -1.71
N ILE A 55 14.75 2.15 -2.23
CA ILE A 55 14.76 0.77 -2.76
C ILE A 55 15.68 0.65 -3.97
N GLN A 56 15.70 1.66 -4.83
CA GLN A 56 16.49 1.66 -6.06
C GLN A 56 17.95 2.04 -5.86
N ASN A 57 18.37 2.41 -4.64
CA ASN A 57 19.74 2.81 -4.36
C ASN A 57 20.63 1.58 -4.09
N PRO A 58 21.55 1.20 -5.01
CA PRO A 58 22.39 0.02 -4.84
C PRO A 58 23.44 0.18 -3.73
N TYR A 59 23.69 1.41 -3.27
CA TYR A 59 24.66 1.71 -2.23
C TYR A 59 24.06 1.63 -0.81
N LEU A 60 22.74 1.46 -0.69
CA LEU A 60 22.05 1.42 0.61
C LEU A 60 21.65 -0.02 0.95
N CYS A 61 22.23 -0.54 2.03
CA CYS A 61 21.89 -1.86 2.55
C CYS A 61 20.59 -1.81 3.37
N LEU A 62 19.46 -2.11 2.74
CA LEU A 62 18.14 -2.05 3.40
C LEU A 62 17.95 -3.07 4.53
N GLY A 63 18.66 -4.21 4.52
CA GLY A 63 18.76 -5.21 5.60
C GLY A 63 17.63 -5.23 6.63
N SER A 64 17.87 -4.65 7.81
CA SER A 64 16.94 -4.61 8.96
C SER A 64 15.76 -3.63 8.78
N TYR A 65 15.84 -2.70 7.83
CA TYR A 65 14.87 -1.64 7.60
C TYR A 65 13.76 -2.03 6.62
N VAL A 66 13.95 -3.10 5.84
CA VAL A 66 12.95 -3.64 4.89
C VAL A 66 11.59 -3.84 5.58
N LYS A 67 11.58 -4.36 6.81
CA LYS A 67 10.35 -4.59 7.58
C LYS A 67 9.60 -3.29 7.87
N SER A 68 10.33 -2.24 8.27
CA SER A 68 9.74 -0.91 8.55
C SER A 68 9.19 -0.29 7.27
N LEU A 69 9.94 -0.40 6.17
CA LEU A 69 9.54 0.11 4.87
C LEU A 69 8.27 -0.57 4.35
N ILE A 70 8.22 -1.90 4.41
CA ILE A 70 7.02 -2.68 4.06
C ILE A 70 5.84 -2.26 4.91
N ALA A 71 6.02 -2.10 6.23
CA ALA A 71 4.94 -1.67 7.11
C ALA A 71 4.37 -0.29 6.72
N SER A 72 5.23 0.65 6.33
CA SER A 72 4.80 1.97 5.84
C SER A 72 4.07 1.90 4.50
N VAL A 73 4.57 1.11 3.56
CA VAL A 73 3.91 0.93 2.25
C VAL A 73 2.56 0.23 2.45
N MET A 74 2.50 -0.82 3.26
CA MET A 74 1.27 -1.53 3.62
C MET A 74 0.25 -0.61 4.30
N TYR A 75 0.69 0.36 5.11
CA TYR A 75 -0.20 1.37 5.68
C TYR A 75 -0.86 2.20 4.58
N CYS A 76 -0.10 2.70 3.60
CA CYS A 76 -0.66 3.45 2.46
C CYS A 76 -1.59 2.59 1.59
N VAL A 77 -1.31 1.29 1.47
CA VAL A 77 -2.15 0.34 0.72
C VAL A 77 -3.47 0.07 1.44
N LEU A 78 -3.45 -0.17 2.75
CA LEU A 78 -4.58 -0.79 3.46
C LEU A 78 -5.37 0.14 4.36
N GLU A 79 -4.75 1.17 4.95
CA GLU A 79 -5.42 1.94 6.00
C GLU A 79 -6.38 2.98 5.40
N PRO A 80 -7.50 3.29 6.07
CA PRO A 80 -8.35 4.40 5.69
C PRO A 80 -7.64 5.72 6.03
N LEU A 81 -6.93 6.27 5.04
CA LEU A 81 -6.25 7.54 5.16
C LEU A 81 -7.28 8.64 5.41
N ALA A 82 -6.96 9.64 6.25
CA ALA A 82 -7.86 10.78 6.44
C ALA A 82 -8.14 11.52 5.11
N ALA A 83 -7.17 11.51 4.19
CA ALA A 83 -7.36 12.00 2.83
C ALA A 83 -8.47 11.25 2.05
N SER A 84 -8.76 9.98 2.39
CA SER A 84 -9.82 9.18 1.75
C SER A 84 -11.23 9.57 2.18
N ILE A 85 -11.38 10.40 3.22
CA ILE A 85 -12.70 10.90 3.65
C ILE A 85 -13.25 11.89 2.62
N ASN A 86 -12.38 12.62 1.92
CA ASN A 86 -12.79 13.55 0.89
C ASN A 86 -12.91 12.82 -0.46
N PRO A 87 -14.12 12.70 -1.05
CA PRO A 87 -14.32 11.99 -2.31
C PRO A 87 -13.63 12.66 -3.52
N LEU A 88 -13.21 13.92 -3.39
CA LEU A 88 -12.43 14.62 -4.43
C LEU A 88 -10.96 14.21 -4.47
N ASN A 89 -10.45 13.59 -3.41
CA ASN A 89 -9.07 13.15 -3.34
C ASN A 89 -8.90 11.82 -4.07
N ASP A 90 -8.03 11.79 -5.07
CA ASP A 90 -7.69 10.55 -5.78
C ASP A 90 -6.69 9.69 -4.99
N HIS A 91 -7.17 9.14 -3.88
CA HIS A 91 -6.39 8.23 -3.06
C HIS A 91 -6.23 6.83 -3.70
N TRP A 92 -6.96 6.52 -4.78
CA TRP A 92 -6.88 5.24 -5.48
C TRP A 92 -5.53 5.11 -6.18
N THR A 93 -5.11 6.16 -6.91
CA THR A 93 -3.80 6.22 -7.57
C THR A 93 -2.64 6.07 -6.57
N LEU A 94 -2.77 6.64 -5.37
CA LEU A 94 -1.79 6.45 -4.29
C LEU A 94 -1.70 4.97 -3.88
N ARG A 95 -2.84 4.29 -3.72
CA ARG A 95 -2.89 2.86 -3.34
C ARG A 95 -2.30 1.98 -4.44
N ASP A 96 -2.58 2.26 -5.70
CA ASP A 96 -1.99 1.55 -6.84
C ASP A 96 -0.46 1.69 -6.86
N TYR A 97 0.04 2.91 -6.67
CA TYR A 97 1.47 3.16 -6.60
C TYR A 97 2.12 2.48 -5.39
N ALA A 98 1.47 2.50 -4.23
CA ALA A 98 1.95 1.81 -3.04
C ALA A 98 1.98 0.28 -3.24
N ALA A 99 0.95 -0.30 -3.87
CA ALA A 99 0.91 -1.73 -4.19
C ALA A 99 2.01 -2.12 -5.18
N LEU A 100 2.22 -1.33 -6.23
CA LEU A 100 3.34 -1.52 -7.16
C LEU A 100 4.68 -1.49 -6.43
N LEU A 101 4.86 -0.55 -5.49
CA LEU A 101 6.07 -0.43 -4.71
C LEU A 101 6.27 -1.65 -3.78
N LEU A 102 5.20 -2.18 -3.20
CA LEU A 102 5.23 -3.42 -2.41
C LEU A 102 5.74 -4.59 -3.26
N GLY A 103 5.21 -4.73 -4.49
CA GLY A 103 5.70 -5.72 -5.45
C GLY A 103 7.18 -5.53 -5.77
N GLN A 104 7.63 -4.29 -6.03
CA GLN A 104 9.04 -3.99 -6.28
C GLN A 104 9.95 -4.38 -5.10
N ILE A 105 9.54 -4.11 -3.87
CA ILE A 105 10.27 -4.53 -2.67
C ILE A 105 10.37 -6.05 -2.62
N PHE A 106 9.26 -6.75 -2.86
CA PHE A 106 9.21 -8.21 -2.85
C PHE A 106 10.14 -8.83 -3.89
N TRP A 107 10.13 -8.34 -5.14
CA TRP A 107 10.96 -8.89 -6.21
C TRP A 107 12.44 -8.50 -6.11
N THR A 108 12.75 -7.32 -5.56
CA THR A 108 14.15 -6.83 -5.45
C THR A 108 14.85 -7.39 -4.21
N HIS A 109 14.13 -7.60 -3.12
CA HIS A 109 14.68 -8.05 -1.84
C HIS A 109 14.09 -9.39 -1.37
N GLY A 110 13.72 -10.26 -2.31
CA GLY A 110 12.97 -11.50 -2.07
C GLY A 110 13.52 -12.37 -0.95
N ASP A 111 14.84 -12.51 -0.82
CA ASP A 111 15.44 -13.31 0.26
C ASP A 111 15.13 -12.75 1.66
N LEU A 112 15.17 -11.42 1.82
CA LEU A 112 14.84 -10.73 3.06
C LEU A 112 13.32 -10.75 3.32
N VAL A 113 12.53 -10.56 2.26
CA VAL A 113 11.06 -10.46 2.33
C VAL A 113 10.40 -11.83 2.46
N SER A 114 11.05 -12.92 2.08
CA SER A 114 10.53 -14.30 2.16
C SER A 114 10.01 -14.63 3.57
N SER A 115 10.74 -14.19 4.60
CA SER A 115 10.36 -14.34 6.01
C SER A 115 9.11 -13.55 6.41
N LEU A 116 8.82 -12.45 5.69
CA LEU A 116 7.68 -11.56 5.92
C LEU A 116 6.51 -11.87 5.00
N TYR A 117 6.73 -12.59 3.90
CA TYR A 117 5.73 -12.86 2.87
C TYR A 117 4.45 -13.47 3.45
N HIS A 118 4.61 -14.46 4.34
CA HIS A 118 3.47 -15.05 5.03
C HIS A 118 2.69 -14.02 5.87
N GLN A 119 3.38 -13.12 6.58
CA GLN A 119 2.73 -12.06 7.37
C GLN A 119 2.00 -11.05 6.49
N ILE A 120 2.56 -10.72 5.31
CA ILE A 120 1.93 -9.83 4.33
C ILE A 120 0.65 -10.47 3.80
N LEU A 121 0.71 -11.73 3.35
CA LEU A 121 -0.48 -12.45 2.87
C LEU A 121 -1.56 -12.57 3.94
N LEU A 122 -1.19 -12.89 5.18
CA LEU A 122 -2.14 -12.95 6.30
C LEU A 122 -2.79 -11.59 6.56
N THR A 123 -2.04 -10.50 6.44
CA THR A 123 -2.59 -9.15 6.62
C THR A 123 -3.60 -8.79 5.53
N LEU A 124 -3.27 -9.10 4.26
CA LEU A 124 -4.16 -8.90 3.12
C LEU A 124 -5.42 -9.76 3.23
N GLN A 125 -5.27 -11.03 3.62
CA GLN A 125 -6.38 -11.95 3.85
C GLN A 125 -7.32 -11.43 4.95
N LYS A 126 -6.79 -10.95 6.07
CA LYS A 126 -7.59 -10.38 7.17
C LYS A 126 -8.44 -9.20 6.72
N VAL A 127 -7.92 -8.37 5.83
CA VAL A 127 -8.68 -7.25 5.26
C VAL A 127 -9.85 -7.77 4.43
N LEU A 128 -9.60 -8.73 3.53
CA LEU A 128 -10.65 -9.30 2.68
C LEU A 128 -11.72 -10.06 3.46
N ALA A 129 -11.35 -10.66 4.60
CA ALA A 129 -12.25 -11.44 5.45
C ALA A 129 -13.11 -10.57 6.39
N ASP A 130 -12.79 -9.29 6.57
CA ASP A 130 -13.50 -8.39 7.49
C ASP A 130 -14.49 -7.49 6.71
N PRO A 131 -15.80 -7.79 6.72
CA PRO A 131 -16.80 -7.03 5.95
C PRO A 131 -17.07 -5.63 6.51
N VAL A 132 -16.58 -5.30 7.71
CA VAL A 132 -16.75 -3.99 8.34
C VAL A 132 -15.66 -3.01 7.89
N ARG A 133 -14.57 -3.51 7.29
CA ARG A 133 -13.52 -2.67 6.74
C ARG A 133 -14.05 -1.82 5.57
N PRO A 134 -13.55 -0.59 5.40
CA PRO A 134 -13.96 0.26 4.30
C PRO A 134 -13.48 -0.31 2.95
N LEU A 135 -14.25 -0.07 1.89
CA LEU A 135 -13.97 -0.59 0.54
C LEU A 135 -12.61 -0.16 -0.02
N CYS A 136 -12.08 1.00 0.39
CA CYS A 136 -10.74 1.44 0.03
C CYS A 136 -9.63 0.52 0.59
N SER A 137 -9.83 -0.08 1.77
CA SER A 137 -8.93 -1.09 2.33
C SER A 137 -9.00 -2.39 1.53
N HIS A 138 -10.20 -2.83 1.16
CA HIS A 138 -10.39 -4.03 0.33
C HIS A 138 -9.76 -3.86 -1.05
N TYR A 139 -9.96 -2.71 -1.69
CA TYR A 139 -9.29 -2.36 -2.95
C TYR A 139 -7.78 -2.52 -2.80
N GLY A 140 -7.20 -1.89 -1.78
CA GLY A 140 -5.78 -1.99 -1.45
C GLY A 140 -5.31 -3.43 -1.29
N ALA A 141 -6.11 -4.28 -0.63
CA ALA A 141 -5.78 -5.68 -0.46
C ALA A 141 -5.75 -6.43 -1.80
N VAL A 142 -6.71 -6.18 -2.70
CA VAL A 142 -6.76 -6.81 -4.03
C VAL A 142 -5.57 -6.38 -4.89
N VAL A 143 -5.32 -5.07 -5.02
CA VAL A 143 -4.18 -4.57 -5.82
C VAL A 143 -2.83 -4.97 -5.22
N GLY A 144 -2.75 -5.06 -3.89
CA GLY A 144 -1.58 -5.56 -3.17
C GLY A 144 -1.30 -7.03 -3.48
N LEU A 145 -2.33 -7.89 -3.46
CA LEU A 145 -2.19 -9.30 -3.85
C LEU A 145 -1.77 -9.43 -5.32
N HIS A 146 -2.38 -8.65 -6.22
CA HIS A 146 -2.01 -8.64 -7.64
C HIS A 146 -0.54 -8.27 -7.84
N ALA A 147 -0.04 -7.25 -7.13
CA ALA A 147 1.35 -6.82 -7.22
C ALA A 147 2.37 -7.85 -6.68
N LEU A 148 1.96 -8.71 -5.74
CA LEU A 148 2.77 -9.83 -5.23
C LEU A 148 2.82 -11.02 -6.21
N GLY A 149 1.87 -11.09 -7.15
CA GLY A 149 1.84 -12.08 -8.22
C GLY A 149 0.71 -13.12 -8.08
N TRP A 150 0.57 -13.95 -9.12
CA TRP A 150 -0.57 -14.87 -9.26
C TRP A 150 -0.68 -15.88 -8.11
N GLU A 151 0.44 -16.35 -7.55
CA GLU A 151 0.42 -17.29 -6.42
C GLU A 151 -0.21 -16.69 -5.16
N ALA A 152 -0.03 -15.38 -4.94
CA ALA A 152 -0.66 -14.66 -3.83
C ALA A 152 -2.18 -14.59 -4.04
N VAL A 153 -2.60 -14.25 -5.26
CA VAL A 153 -4.01 -14.19 -5.66
C VAL A 153 -4.68 -15.56 -5.51
N GLN A 154 -4.08 -16.62 -6.04
CA GLN A 154 -4.63 -17.98 -5.94
C GLN A 154 -4.70 -18.45 -4.49
N ARG A 155 -3.72 -18.12 -3.65
CA ARG A 155 -3.68 -18.57 -2.25
C ARG A 155 -4.67 -17.83 -1.36
N VAL A 156 -4.87 -16.53 -1.61
CA VAL A 156 -5.65 -15.66 -0.69
C VAL A 156 -7.00 -15.26 -1.26
N LEU A 157 -7.05 -14.74 -2.49
CA LEU A 157 -8.29 -14.20 -3.05
C LEU A 157 -9.24 -15.31 -3.48
N TYR A 158 -8.77 -16.29 -4.27
CA TYR A 158 -9.60 -17.35 -4.84
C TYR A 158 -10.46 -18.11 -3.81
N PRO A 159 -9.91 -18.57 -2.66
CA PRO A 159 -10.69 -19.33 -1.68
C PRO A 159 -11.82 -18.52 -1.03
N HIS A 160 -11.69 -17.19 -0.99
CA HIS A 160 -12.66 -16.29 -0.35
C HIS A 160 -13.54 -15.56 -1.37
N LEU A 161 -13.26 -15.70 -2.67
CA LEU A 161 -13.86 -14.89 -3.72
C LEU A 161 -15.38 -15.07 -3.79
N SER A 162 -15.90 -16.29 -3.62
CA SER A 162 -17.35 -16.55 -3.67
C SER A 162 -18.11 -15.83 -2.54
N THR A 163 -17.58 -15.87 -1.33
CA THR A 163 -18.16 -15.21 -0.16
C THR A 163 -18.01 -13.71 -0.28
N TYR A 164 -16.84 -13.24 -0.69
CA TYR A 164 -16.57 -11.83 -0.90
C TYR A 164 -17.45 -11.23 -1.99
N TRP A 165 -17.64 -11.95 -3.10
CA TRP A 165 -18.51 -11.55 -4.21
C TRP A 165 -19.95 -11.37 -3.75
N SER A 166 -20.50 -12.32 -2.99
CA SER A 166 -21.86 -12.23 -2.46
C SER A 166 -22.06 -10.95 -1.64
N ASN A 167 -21.07 -10.58 -0.81
CA ASN A 167 -21.13 -9.36 -0.01
C ASN A 167 -20.99 -8.09 -0.87
N LEU A 168 -20.08 -8.09 -1.83
CA LEU A 168 -19.87 -6.95 -2.73
C LEU A 168 -21.09 -6.71 -3.62
N GLN A 169 -21.75 -7.77 -4.06
CA GLN A 169 -22.94 -7.68 -4.90
C GLN A 169 -24.07 -6.92 -4.21
N VAL A 170 -24.28 -7.11 -2.90
CA VAL A 170 -25.26 -6.33 -2.13
C VAL A 170 -24.99 -4.83 -2.21
N VAL A 171 -23.72 -4.42 -2.21
CA VAL A 171 -23.32 -3.00 -2.35
C VAL A 171 -23.56 -2.49 -3.77
N LEU A 172 -23.28 -3.30 -4.78
CA LEU A 172 -23.43 -2.93 -6.18
C LEU A 172 -24.91 -2.85 -6.61
N ASP A 173 -25.76 -3.68 -6.03
CA ASP A 173 -27.20 -3.75 -6.30
C ASP A 173 -28.00 -2.71 -5.48
N ASP A 174 -27.36 -1.94 -4.60
CA ASP A 174 -28.01 -0.84 -3.89
C ASP A 174 -28.23 0.37 -4.84
N TYR A 175 -29.48 0.80 -4.96
CA TYR A 175 -29.89 1.95 -5.79
C TYR A 175 -30.24 3.19 -4.97
N SER A 176 -30.04 3.15 -3.66
CA SER A 176 -30.29 4.30 -2.79
C SER A 176 -29.30 5.45 -3.09
N VAL A 177 -29.83 6.66 -3.25
CA VAL A 177 -29.03 7.87 -3.51
C VAL A 177 -28.06 8.15 -2.35
N SER A 178 -28.45 7.80 -1.12
CA SER A 178 -27.62 7.93 0.09
C SER A 178 -26.31 7.13 0.03
N ASN A 179 -26.28 6.04 -0.75
CA ASN A 179 -25.13 5.14 -0.83
C ASN A 179 -24.37 5.25 -2.16
N ALA A 180 -24.59 6.31 -2.94
CA ALA A 180 -23.95 6.50 -4.25
C ALA A 180 -22.41 6.46 -4.18
N GLN A 181 -21.80 7.03 -3.14
CA GLN A 181 -20.35 6.98 -2.95
C GLN A 181 -19.86 5.57 -2.64
N VAL A 182 -20.56 4.86 -1.73
CA VAL A 182 -20.22 3.48 -1.35
C VAL A 182 -20.30 2.55 -2.57
N LYS A 183 -21.30 2.77 -3.42
CA LYS A 183 -21.43 2.05 -4.69
C LYS A 183 -20.28 2.36 -5.65
N ALA A 184 -19.89 3.62 -5.79
CA ALA A 184 -18.74 4.01 -6.61
C ALA A 184 -17.44 3.34 -6.12
N ASP A 185 -17.22 3.30 -4.80
CA ASP A 185 -16.10 2.58 -4.19
C ASP A 185 -16.20 1.06 -4.43
N GLY A 186 -17.41 0.50 -4.40
CA GLY A 186 -17.67 -0.91 -4.72
C GLY A 186 -17.26 -1.25 -6.15
N HIS A 187 -17.57 -0.38 -7.12
CA HIS A 187 -17.14 -0.53 -8.50
C HIS A 187 -15.62 -0.46 -8.66
N LYS A 188 -14.90 0.35 -7.85
CA LYS A 188 -13.43 0.35 -7.83
C LYS A 188 -12.88 -1.01 -7.40
N VAL A 189 -13.41 -1.58 -6.32
CA VAL A 189 -13.01 -2.92 -5.84
C VAL A 189 -13.31 -3.99 -6.89
N TYR A 190 -14.49 -3.95 -7.49
CA TYR A 190 -14.87 -4.90 -8.54
C TYR A 190 -13.91 -4.84 -9.73
N GLY A 191 -13.58 -3.64 -10.22
CA GLY A 191 -12.61 -3.46 -11.29
C GLY A 191 -11.23 -4.01 -10.93
N ALA A 192 -10.76 -3.78 -9.70
CA ALA A 192 -9.49 -4.34 -9.22
C ALA A 192 -9.50 -5.87 -9.19
N ILE A 193 -10.62 -6.49 -8.80
CA ILE A 193 -10.77 -7.95 -8.83
C ILE A 193 -10.64 -8.44 -10.27
N LEU A 194 -11.37 -7.87 -11.23
CA LEU A 194 -11.30 -8.28 -12.64
C LEU A 194 -9.90 -8.17 -13.26
N VAL A 195 -9.06 -7.25 -12.77
CA VAL A 195 -7.66 -7.14 -13.20
C VAL A 195 -6.76 -8.17 -12.51
N ALA A 196 -7.12 -8.59 -11.30
CA ALA A 196 -6.33 -9.49 -10.47
C ALA A 196 -6.51 -10.98 -10.78
N VAL A 197 -7.72 -11.40 -11.19
CA VAL A 197 -8.07 -12.78 -11.58
C VAL A 197 -7.98 -13.01 -13.08
#